data_AF-A0A5A9FPX5-F1
#
_entry.id   AF-A0A5A9FPX5-F1
#
_cell.length_a   1.000
_cell.length_b   1.000
_cell.length_c   1.000
_cell.angle_alpha   90.00
_cell.angle_beta   90.00
_cell.angle_gamma   90.00
#
_symmetry.space_group_name_H-M   'P 1'
#
loop_
_entity.id
_entity.type
_entity.pdbx_description
1 polymer ?
#
loop_
_entity_poly.entity_id
_entity_poly.type
_entity_poly.pdbx_seq_one_letter_code
_entity_poly.pdbx_strand_id
1 'polypeptide(L)'
;MNEALNTDPGADAPNMPREGESLSPVVAAILGTAVAAATKRGSGGDVVRGLIAGLRVLRATVEEEAGYTMAAAVDNAIRTRLLADNLSRLRVSGEKPTAIPLPDPGPGTSAAAAIFESAAESCLTVNAHAEDNGPLEHAVFAFTAQLLQQLGGAPEWRSLAGELRRPMAVAPDGEEMEVTLH
;
A
#
# COMPACT_ATOMS: atom_id res chain seq x y z
N MET A 1 22.20 29.02 40.03
CA MET A 1 20.89 29.48 39.53
C MET A 1 20.86 29.13 38.05
N ASN A 2 20.29 27.98 37.71
CA ASN A 2 20.13 27.50 36.33
C ASN A 2 18.64 27.54 36.02
N GLU A 3 18.20 28.50 35.22
CA GLU A 3 16.88 28.42 34.57
C GLU A 3 17.07 27.78 33.19
N ALA A 4 16.44 26.62 33.04
CA ALA A 4 16.49 25.77 31.89
C ALA A 4 15.54 26.27 30.80
N LEU A 5 16.06 26.25 29.58
CA LEU A 5 15.42 26.13 28.28
C LEU A 5 13.94 25.66 28.33
N ASN A 6 13.04 26.58 28.02
CA ASN A 6 11.68 26.27 27.62
C ASN A 6 11.64 26.29 26.08
N THR A 7 11.98 25.16 25.45
CA THR A 7 11.75 24.94 24.03
C THR A 7 10.52 24.06 23.86
N ASP A 8 9.45 24.73 23.44
CA ASP A 8 8.21 24.23 22.86
C ASP A 8 8.42 22.99 21.96
N PRO A 9 7.78 21.84 22.24
CA PRO A 9 7.77 20.70 21.33
C PRO A 9 6.55 20.80 20.39
N GLY A 10 6.48 21.90 19.64
CA GLY A 10 5.45 22.17 18.64
C GLY A 10 5.93 21.86 17.23
N ALA A 11 6.06 20.58 16.89
CA ALA A 11 6.13 20.15 15.50
C ALA A 11 5.38 18.83 15.38
N ASP A 12 4.15 18.92 14.88
CA ASP A 12 3.32 17.79 14.45
C ASP A 12 4.15 16.84 13.58
N ALA A 13 4.64 15.77 14.19
CA ALA A 13 5.06 14.60 13.45
C ALA A 13 3.81 14.06 12.75
N PRO A 14 3.90 13.63 11.47
CA PRO A 14 2.77 13.00 10.80
C PRO A 14 2.27 11.87 11.70
N ASN A 15 0.95 11.87 11.95
CA ASN A 15 0.24 10.95 12.82
C ASN A 15 0.54 9.51 12.33
N MET A 16 1.62 8.91 12.83
CA MET A 16 1.86 7.50 12.62
C MET A 16 1.09 6.77 13.70
N PRO A 17 0.32 5.73 13.36
CA PRO A 17 -0.37 4.96 14.36
C PRO A 17 0.62 4.50 15.42
N ARG A 18 0.32 4.79 16.68
CA ARG A 18 1.21 4.43 17.79
C ARG A 18 1.32 2.90 17.84
N GLU A 19 2.48 2.37 18.23
CA GLU A 19 2.63 0.93 18.49
C GLU A 19 1.55 0.49 19.51
N GLY A 20 0.49 -0.17 19.03
CA GLY A 20 -0.68 -0.56 19.82
C GLY A 20 -2.02 -0.01 19.36
N GLU A 21 -2.07 0.91 18.38
CA GLU A 21 -3.34 1.25 17.71
C GLU A 21 -3.83 0.04 16.91
N SER A 22 -4.97 -0.46 17.34
CA SER A 22 -5.62 -1.60 16.70
C SER A 22 -5.99 -1.15 15.29
N LEU A 23 -5.45 -1.82 14.27
CA LEU A 23 -5.87 -1.61 12.88
C LEU A 23 -7.39 -1.58 12.82
N SER A 24 -7.94 -0.67 12.01
CA SER A 24 -9.38 -0.67 11.74
C SER A 24 -9.84 -2.10 11.46
N PRO A 25 -10.70 -2.71 12.31
CA PRO A 25 -11.08 -4.12 12.17
C PRO A 25 -11.71 -4.40 10.81
N VAL A 26 -12.36 -3.40 10.23
CA VAL A 26 -12.95 -3.44 8.89
C VAL A 26 -11.87 -3.54 7.82
N VAL A 27 -10.84 -2.69 7.86
CA VAL A 27 -9.71 -2.74 6.91
C VAL A 27 -9.00 -4.09 7.00
N ALA A 28 -8.77 -4.59 8.22
CA ALA A 28 -8.16 -5.90 8.43
C ALA A 28 -9.02 -7.04 7.84
N ALA A 29 -10.35 -6.98 7.99
CA ALA A 29 -11.26 -7.98 7.44
C ALA A 29 -11.33 -7.94 5.90
N ILE A 30 -11.34 -6.75 5.30
CA ILE A 30 -11.29 -6.55 3.84
C ILE A 30 -10.00 -7.19 3.29
N LEU A 31 -8.85 -6.82 3.84
CA LEU A 31 -7.56 -7.33 3.37
C LEU A 31 -7.43 -8.84 3.61
N GLY A 32 -7.85 -9.34 4.78
CA GLY A 32 -7.81 -10.76 5.09
C GLY A 32 -8.63 -11.60 4.10
N THR A 33 -9.82 -11.12 3.73
CA THR A 33 -10.67 -11.74 2.71
C THR A 33 -10.00 -11.73 1.34
N ALA A 34 -9.43 -10.59 0.95
CA ALA A 34 -8.73 -10.43 -0.33
C ALA A 34 -7.52 -11.38 -0.45
N VAL A 35 -6.70 -11.48 0.60
CA VAL A 35 -5.56 -12.42 0.66
C VAL A 35 -6.03 -13.86 0.53
N ALA A 36 -7.04 -14.27 1.30
CA ALA A 36 -7.60 -15.62 1.23
C ALA A 36 -8.20 -15.94 -0.15
N ALA A 37 -8.75 -14.94 -0.84
CA ALA A 37 -9.30 -15.09 -2.18
C ALA A 37 -8.21 -15.17 -3.27
N ALA A 38 -7.17 -14.35 -3.17
CA ALA A 38 -6.07 -14.29 -4.14
C ALA A 38 -5.18 -15.53 -4.05
N THR A 39 -4.85 -15.98 -2.84
CA THR A 39 -4.04 -17.20 -2.60
C THR A 39 -4.68 -18.48 -3.15
N LYS A 40 -6.01 -18.53 -3.28
CA LYS A 40 -6.71 -19.65 -3.93
C LYS A 40 -6.59 -19.66 -5.47
N ARG A 41 -6.20 -18.53 -6.06
CA ARG A 41 -6.26 -18.28 -7.51
C ARG A 41 -4.89 -18.06 -8.16
N GLY A 42 -3.82 -17.95 -7.38
CA GLY A 42 -2.49 -17.66 -7.89
C GLY A 42 -1.38 -18.05 -6.93
N SER A 43 -0.14 -17.92 -7.41
CA SER A 43 1.07 -18.11 -6.62
C SER A 43 1.33 -16.94 -5.67
N GLY A 44 2.26 -17.10 -4.72
CA GLY A 44 2.70 -15.99 -3.86
C GLY A 44 3.20 -14.77 -4.66
N GLY A 45 3.84 -15.01 -5.82
CA GLY A 45 4.26 -13.93 -6.72
C GLY A 45 3.08 -13.14 -7.29
N ASP A 46 2.00 -13.83 -7.69
CA ASP A 46 0.78 -13.19 -8.17
C ASP A 46 0.10 -12.35 -7.07
N VAL A 47 0.08 -12.86 -5.83
CA VAL A 47 -0.45 -12.14 -4.66
C VAL A 47 0.37 -10.87 -4.39
N VAL A 48 1.70 -10.94 -4.47
CA VAL A 48 2.59 -9.77 -4.34
C VAL A 48 2.26 -8.72 -5.39
N ARG A 49 2.11 -9.11 -6.67
CA ARG A 49 1.74 -8.19 -7.74
C ARG A 49 0.37 -7.58 -7.53
N GLY A 50 -0.59 -8.36 -7.03
CA GLY A 50 -1.91 -7.86 -6.68
C GLY A 50 -1.89 -6.84 -5.53
N LEU A 51 -1.14 -7.10 -4.46
CA LEU A 51 -0.96 -6.14 -3.35
C LEU A 51 -0.36 -4.81 -3.83
N ILE A 52 0.62 -4.87 -4.75
CA ILE A 52 1.19 -3.67 -5.38
C ILE A 52 0.13 -2.92 -6.20
N ALA A 53 -0.77 -3.62 -6.90
CA ALA A 53 -1.87 -3.01 -7.63
C ALA A 53 -2.86 -2.30 -6.67
N GLY A 54 -3.22 -2.92 -5.55
CA GLY A 54 -4.05 -2.27 -4.53
C GLY A 54 -3.39 -1.03 -3.90
N LEU A 55 -2.09 -1.11 -3.57
CA LEU A 55 -1.33 0.05 -3.09
C LEU A 55 -1.27 1.19 -4.12
N ARG A 56 -1.16 0.84 -5.41
CA ARG A 56 -1.22 1.81 -6.51
C ARG A 56 -2.57 2.51 -6.56
N VAL A 57 -3.69 1.79 -6.40
CA VAL A 57 -5.04 2.39 -6.35
C VAL A 57 -5.15 3.36 -5.18
N LEU A 58 -4.74 2.96 -3.97
CA LEU A 58 -4.76 3.85 -2.80
C LEU A 58 -3.95 5.13 -3.05
N ARG A 59 -2.73 4.98 -3.57
CA ARG A 59 -1.84 6.11 -3.87
C ARG A 59 -2.42 7.02 -4.95
N ALA A 60 -2.92 6.46 -6.05
CA ALA A 60 -3.47 7.21 -7.17
C ALA A 60 -4.72 7.99 -6.75
N THR A 61 -5.62 7.36 -5.99
CA THR A 61 -6.82 8.03 -5.46
C THR A 61 -6.45 9.19 -4.54
N VAL A 62 -5.46 9.01 -3.66
CA VAL A 62 -4.97 10.09 -2.80
C VAL A 62 -4.34 11.23 -3.62
N GLU A 63 -3.64 10.91 -4.69
CA GLU A 63 -3.07 11.91 -5.60
C GLU A 63 -4.16 12.71 -6.32
N GLU A 64 -5.24 12.05 -6.74
CA GLU A 64 -6.40 12.66 -7.40
C GLU A 64 -7.20 13.56 -6.43
N GLU A 65 -7.51 13.07 -5.24
CA GLU A 65 -8.40 13.75 -4.29
C GLU A 65 -7.70 14.82 -3.42
N ALA A 66 -6.44 14.57 -3.05
CA ALA A 66 -5.69 15.41 -2.09
C ALA A 66 -4.37 15.96 -2.67
N GLY A 67 -4.06 15.66 -3.92
CA GLY A 67 -2.91 16.17 -4.64
C GLY A 67 -1.59 15.45 -4.33
N TYR A 68 -0.56 15.86 -5.07
CA TYR A 68 0.77 15.24 -5.06
C TYR A 68 1.41 15.15 -3.67
N THR A 69 1.25 16.18 -2.83
CA THR A 69 1.86 16.22 -1.49
C THR A 69 1.34 15.08 -0.61
N MET A 70 0.04 14.76 -0.69
CA MET A 70 -0.54 13.67 0.09
C MET A 70 -0.13 12.30 -0.45
N ALA A 71 -0.03 12.16 -1.78
CA ALA A 71 0.51 10.95 -2.40
C ALA A 71 1.98 10.71 -2.01
N ALA A 72 2.77 11.78 -1.84
CA ALA A 72 4.13 11.70 -1.33
C ALA A 72 4.19 11.26 0.15
N ALA A 73 3.17 11.62 0.95
CA ALA A 73 3.04 11.12 2.33
C ALA A 73 2.77 9.60 2.34
N VAL A 74 1.93 9.08 1.44
CA VAL A 74 1.73 7.63 1.23
C VAL A 74 3.04 6.96 0.85
N ASP A 75 3.78 7.51 -0.14
CA ASP A 75 5.10 7.00 -0.52
C ASP A 75 6.06 6.95 0.68
N ASN A 76 6.05 7.97 1.53
CA ASN A 76 6.90 8.04 2.71
C ASN A 76 6.49 7.04 3.80
N ALA A 77 5.19 6.82 4.00
CA ALA A 77 4.67 5.82 4.95
C ALA A 77 5.11 4.40 4.54
N ILE A 78 4.97 4.06 3.24
CA ILE A 78 5.44 2.78 2.71
C ILE A 78 6.94 2.64 2.90
N ARG A 79 7.73 3.65 2.50
CA ARG A 79 9.20 3.64 2.66
C ARG A 79 9.64 3.47 4.11
N THR A 80 8.99 4.18 5.04
CA THR A 80 9.27 4.09 6.47
C THR A 80 9.02 2.68 6.98
N ARG A 81 7.95 2.02 6.50
CA ARG A 81 7.67 0.63 6.87
C ARG A 81 8.71 -0.35 6.34
N LEU A 82 9.20 -0.17 5.10
CA LEU A 82 10.30 -0.98 4.56
C LEU A 82 11.57 -0.85 5.43
N LEU A 83 11.89 0.37 5.87
CA LEU A 83 13.02 0.63 6.75
C LEU A 83 12.82 -0.02 8.12
N ALA A 84 11.62 0.09 8.70
CA ALA A 84 11.30 -0.52 9.99
C ALA A 84 11.43 -2.05 9.95
N ASP A 85 10.97 -2.71 8.86
CA ASP A 85 11.11 -4.16 8.69
C ASP A 85 12.59 -4.58 8.59
N ASN A 86 13.39 -3.84 7.81
CA ASN A 86 14.82 -4.08 7.70
C ASN A 86 15.54 -3.89 9.04
N LEU A 87 15.22 -2.83 9.79
CA LEU A 87 15.80 -2.61 11.12
C LEU A 87 15.40 -3.71 12.10
N SER A 88 14.15 -4.17 12.05
CA SER A 88 13.68 -5.31 12.86
C SER A 88 14.48 -6.57 12.55
N ARG A 89 14.67 -6.91 11.26
CA ARG A 89 15.47 -8.05 10.82
C ARG A 89 16.92 -7.94 11.25
N LEU A 90 17.55 -6.78 11.04
CA LEU A 90 18.93 -6.54 11.48
C LEU A 90 19.09 -6.75 12.99
N ARG A 91 18.12 -6.30 13.80
CA ARG A 91 18.14 -6.51 15.26
C ARG A 91 18.04 -7.99 15.63
N VAL A 92 17.28 -8.78 14.87
CA VAL A 92 17.04 -10.21 15.15
C VAL A 92 18.18 -11.09 14.63
N SER A 93 18.65 -10.88 13.39
CA SER A 93 19.67 -11.73 12.76
C SER A 93 21.10 -11.24 12.97
N GLY A 94 21.31 -9.96 13.27
CA GLY A 94 22.63 -9.33 13.29
C GLY A 94 23.24 -9.09 11.89
N GLU A 95 22.56 -9.53 10.84
CA GLU A 95 23.02 -9.40 9.45
C GLU A 95 22.29 -8.27 8.73
N LYS A 96 23.01 -7.57 7.85
CA LYS A 96 22.40 -6.54 7.00
C LYS A 96 21.36 -7.18 6.08
N PRO A 97 20.07 -6.76 6.16
CA PRO A 97 19.05 -7.30 5.28
C PRO A 97 19.39 -7.04 3.81
N THR A 98 19.19 -8.06 2.98
CA THR A 98 19.27 -7.97 1.54
C THR A 98 17.91 -7.61 0.97
N ALA A 99 17.90 -6.76 -0.06
CA ALA A 99 16.65 -6.39 -0.72
C ALA A 99 16.09 -7.59 -1.49
N ILE A 100 14.80 -7.85 -1.30
CA ILE A 100 14.09 -8.93 -2.02
C ILE A 100 13.63 -8.41 -3.39
N PRO A 101 13.96 -9.09 -4.50
CA PRO A 101 13.46 -8.69 -5.81
C PRO A 101 11.93 -8.82 -5.87
N LEU A 102 11.28 -7.91 -6.59
CA LEU A 102 9.85 -8.07 -6.89
C LEU A 102 9.68 -9.23 -7.87
N PRO A 103 8.73 -10.14 -7.64
CA PRO A 103 8.47 -11.24 -8.56
C PRO A 103 7.95 -10.73 -9.90
N ASP A 104 8.23 -11.48 -10.96
CA ASP A 104 7.60 -11.27 -12.27
C ASP A 104 6.11 -11.62 -12.22
N PRO A 105 5.26 -10.97 -13.04
CA PRO A 105 3.85 -11.32 -13.12
C PRO A 105 3.65 -12.74 -13.68
N GLY A 106 2.95 -13.57 -12.91
CA GLY A 106 2.53 -14.90 -13.32
C GLY A 106 1.11 -14.93 -13.92
N PRO A 107 0.59 -16.12 -14.26
CA PRO A 107 -0.72 -16.27 -14.89
C PRO A 107 -1.88 -15.86 -13.98
N GLY A 108 -1.70 -15.86 -12.65
CA GLY A 108 -2.71 -15.45 -11.67
C GLY A 108 -2.72 -13.94 -11.39
N THR A 109 -1.77 -13.19 -11.92
CA THR A 109 -1.53 -11.79 -11.54
C THR A 109 -2.72 -10.89 -11.83
N SER A 110 -3.39 -11.04 -12.97
CA SER A 110 -4.56 -10.21 -13.30
C SER A 110 -5.73 -10.46 -12.35
N ALA A 111 -5.98 -11.72 -11.97
CA ALA A 111 -7.02 -12.06 -11.01
C ALA A 111 -6.69 -11.53 -9.60
N ALA A 112 -5.42 -11.65 -9.18
CA ALA A 112 -4.97 -11.10 -7.91
C ALA A 112 -5.07 -9.56 -7.89
N ALA A 113 -4.68 -8.89 -8.98
CA ALA A 113 -4.81 -7.44 -9.12
C ALA A 113 -6.26 -6.99 -8.93
N ALA A 114 -7.21 -7.55 -9.67
CA ALA A 114 -8.62 -7.21 -9.54
C ALA A 114 -9.17 -7.39 -8.11
N ILE A 115 -8.75 -8.44 -7.41
CA ILE A 115 -9.14 -8.69 -6.00
C ILE A 115 -8.60 -7.59 -5.08
N PHE A 116 -7.34 -7.22 -5.22
CA PHE A 116 -6.70 -6.24 -4.34
C PHE A 116 -7.03 -4.79 -4.70
N GLU A 117 -7.32 -4.50 -5.96
CA GLU A 117 -7.88 -3.22 -6.41
C GLU A 117 -9.28 -3.01 -5.80
N SER A 118 -10.17 -4.00 -5.91
CA SER A 118 -11.49 -3.96 -5.27
C SER A 118 -11.41 -3.84 -3.74
N ALA A 119 -10.43 -4.51 -3.12
CA ALA A 119 -10.18 -4.37 -1.69
C ALA A 119 -9.70 -2.95 -1.33
N ALA A 120 -8.83 -2.34 -2.15
CA ALA A 120 -8.38 -0.97 -1.95
C ALA A 120 -9.53 0.03 -2.10
N GLU A 121 -10.38 -0.11 -3.11
CA GLU A 121 -11.61 0.68 -3.31
C GLU A 121 -12.57 0.55 -2.12
N SER A 122 -12.72 -0.66 -1.58
CA SER A 122 -13.52 -0.89 -0.37
C SER A 122 -12.94 -0.15 0.85
N CYS A 123 -11.62 -0.15 1.02
CA CYS A 123 -10.97 0.63 2.08
C CYS A 123 -11.14 2.15 1.88
N LEU A 124 -11.08 2.64 0.65
CA LEU A 124 -11.35 4.04 0.33
C LEU A 124 -12.80 4.42 0.64
N THR A 125 -13.75 3.53 0.33
CA THR A 125 -15.17 3.70 0.68
C THR A 125 -15.37 3.80 2.19
N VAL A 126 -14.66 2.97 2.97
CA VAL A 126 -14.68 3.07 4.45
C VAL A 126 -14.09 4.40 4.91
N ASN A 127 -12.98 4.85 4.32
CA ASN A 127 -12.36 6.14 4.65
C ASN A 127 -13.29 7.32 4.37
N ALA A 128 -14.04 7.28 3.26
CA ALA A 128 -14.98 8.34 2.89
C ALA A 128 -16.12 8.55 3.90
N HIS A 129 -16.39 7.57 4.77
CA HIS A 129 -17.41 7.65 5.82
C HIS A 129 -16.81 7.86 7.22
N ALA A 130 -15.49 7.99 7.33
CA ALA A 130 -14.81 8.23 8.59
C ALA A 130 -14.65 9.73 8.89
N GLU A 131 -14.47 10.07 10.17
CA GLU A 131 -14.24 11.44 10.61
C GLU A 131 -12.83 11.96 10.25
N ASP A 132 -11.90 11.03 10.02
CA ASP A 132 -10.50 11.29 9.67
C ASP A 132 -9.97 10.29 8.63
N ASN A 133 -8.69 10.42 8.27
CA ASN A 133 -8.01 9.53 7.33
C ASN A 133 -7.41 8.26 7.98
N GLY A 134 -7.78 7.95 9.22
CA GLY A 134 -7.27 6.78 9.93
C GLY A 134 -7.49 5.45 9.18
N PRO A 135 -8.66 5.19 8.55
CA PRO A 135 -8.86 3.99 7.75
C PRO A 135 -7.92 3.89 6.54
N LEU A 136 -7.64 5.00 5.85
CA LEU A 136 -6.68 5.03 4.74
C LEU A 136 -5.26 4.73 5.22
N GLU A 137 -4.83 5.35 6.34
CA GLU A 137 -3.51 5.07 6.93
C GLU A 137 -3.37 3.60 7.32
N HIS A 138 -4.41 3.03 7.95
CA HIS A 138 -4.48 1.61 8.26
C HIS A 138 -4.46 0.73 7.00
N ALA A 139 -5.11 1.14 5.91
CA ALA A 139 -5.11 0.39 4.65
C ALA A 139 -3.70 0.37 4.04
N VAL A 140 -3.05 1.53 3.91
CA VAL A 140 -1.67 1.62 3.42
C VAL A 140 -0.73 0.77 4.27
N PHE A 141 -0.85 0.84 5.59
CA PHE A 141 -0.08 0.02 6.51
C PHE A 141 -0.32 -1.48 6.30
N ALA A 142 -1.58 -1.90 6.27
CA ALA A 142 -1.96 -3.30 6.19
C ALA A 142 -1.53 -3.94 4.86
N PHE A 143 -1.77 -3.26 3.74
CA PHE A 143 -1.30 -3.70 2.42
C PHE A 143 0.23 -3.82 2.38
N THR A 144 0.95 -2.83 2.93
CA THR A 144 2.42 -2.87 2.97
C THR A 144 2.93 -3.99 3.85
N ALA A 145 2.34 -4.21 5.03
CA ALA A 145 2.71 -5.31 5.92
C ALA A 145 2.48 -6.67 5.26
N GLN A 146 1.34 -6.84 4.59
CA GLN A 146 1.04 -8.06 3.85
C GLN A 146 2.01 -8.28 2.68
N LEU A 147 2.38 -7.22 1.95
CA LEU A 147 3.38 -7.29 0.89
C LEU A 147 4.72 -7.82 1.41
N LEU A 148 5.20 -7.26 2.53
CA LEU A 148 6.43 -7.69 3.19
C LEU A 148 6.36 -9.15 3.66
N GLN A 149 5.20 -9.56 4.19
CA GLN A 149 4.99 -10.94 4.61
C GLN A 149 5.05 -11.91 3.42
N GLN A 150 4.43 -11.58 2.29
CA GLN A 150 4.44 -12.43 1.10
C GLN A 150 5.82 -12.51 0.44
N LEU A 151 6.59 -11.41 0.47
CA LEU A 151 7.97 -11.39 -0.02
C LEU A 151 8.95 -12.07 0.94
N GLY A 152 8.60 -12.19 2.23
CA GLY A 152 9.51 -12.65 3.26
C GLY A 152 10.62 -11.64 3.60
N GLY A 153 10.45 -10.36 3.20
CA GLY A 153 11.40 -9.26 3.43
C GLY A 153 11.08 -8.01 2.62
N ALA A 154 11.84 -6.94 2.87
CA ALA A 154 11.63 -5.67 2.17
C ALA A 154 12.24 -5.66 0.76
N PRO A 155 11.48 -5.21 -0.26
CA PRO A 155 12.05 -4.94 -1.56
C PRO A 155 12.82 -3.62 -1.59
N GLU A 156 13.57 -3.40 -2.66
CA GLU A 156 14.19 -2.10 -2.90
C GLU A 156 13.12 -1.03 -3.17
N TRP A 157 13.21 0.10 -2.45
CA TRP A 157 12.25 1.20 -2.60
C TRP A 157 12.15 1.71 -4.03
N ARG A 158 13.27 1.84 -4.76
CA ARG A 158 13.26 2.35 -6.14
C ARG A 158 12.42 1.47 -7.07
N SER A 159 12.60 0.16 -6.96
CA SER A 159 11.85 -0.83 -7.72
C SER A 159 10.35 -0.80 -7.36
N LEU A 160 10.00 -0.76 -6.08
CA LEU A 160 8.60 -0.68 -5.63
C LEU A 160 7.94 0.64 -6.06
N ALA A 161 8.61 1.78 -5.87
CA ALA A 161 8.08 3.10 -6.25
C ALA A 161 7.84 3.21 -7.75
N GLY A 162 8.67 2.56 -8.58
CA GLY A 162 8.44 2.49 -10.02
C GLY A 162 7.14 1.76 -10.37
N GLU A 163 6.81 0.69 -9.64
CA GLU A 163 5.55 -0.03 -9.83
C GLU A 163 4.34 0.74 -9.28
N LEU A 164 4.47 1.41 -8.13
CA LEU A 164 3.38 2.19 -7.52
C LEU A 164 3.00 3.43 -8.34
N ARG A 165 3.90 3.95 -9.16
CA ARG A 165 3.67 5.12 -10.03
C ARG A 165 3.32 4.74 -11.47
N ARG A 166 3.30 3.45 -11.80
CA ARG A 166 2.88 3.02 -13.12
C ARG A 166 1.43 3.45 -13.34
N PRO A 167 1.07 4.04 -14.50
CA PRO A 167 -0.32 4.32 -14.82
C PRO A 167 -1.16 3.05 -14.70
N MET A 168 -2.37 3.15 -14.13
CA MET A 168 -3.34 2.07 -14.26
C MET A 168 -3.68 1.97 -15.75
N ALA A 169 -3.55 0.78 -16.33
CA ALA A 169 -3.90 0.59 -17.73
C ALA A 169 -5.41 0.88 -17.85
N VAL A 170 -5.76 1.95 -18.57
CA VAL A 170 -7.13 2.23 -18.96
C VAL A 170 -7.56 1.05 -19.83
N ALA A 171 -8.66 0.39 -19.46
CA ALA A 171 -9.26 -0.62 -20.34
C ALA A 171 -9.44 0.03 -21.72
N PRO A 172 -9.14 -0.65 -22.84
CA PRO A 172 -9.43 -0.08 -24.14
C PRO A 172 -10.92 0.20 -24.17
N ASP A 173 -11.28 1.50 -24.21
CA ASP A 173 -12.64 1.94 -24.45
C ASP A 173 -13.14 1.19 -25.68
N GLY A 174 -14.18 0.38 -25.48
CA GLY A 174 -14.80 -0.37 -26.56
C GLY A 174 -15.22 0.63 -27.63
N GLU A 175 -14.56 0.52 -28.78
CA GLU A 175 -14.74 1.32 -29.98
C GLU A 175 -16.23 1.64 -30.20
N GLU A 176 -16.56 2.94 -30.28
CA GLU A 176 -17.82 3.37 -30.91
C GLU A 176 -17.80 2.85 -32.35
N MET A 177 -18.50 1.75 -32.59
CA MET A 177 -18.77 1.25 -33.94
C MET A 177 -19.64 2.31 -34.65
N GLU A 178 -18.99 3.18 -35.39
CA GLU A 178 -19.63 4.10 -36.33
C GLU A 178 -20.27 3.24 -37.44
N VAL A 179 -21.55 2.89 -37.26
CA VAL A 179 -22.33 2.19 -38.29
C VAL A 179 -22.70 3.21 -39.36
N THR A 180 -21.84 3.35 -40.37
CA THR A 180 -22.20 4.00 -41.64
C THR A 180 -23.32 3.20 -42.31
N LEU A 181 -24.53 3.75 -42.33
CA LEU A 181 -25.63 3.27 -43.15
C LEU A 181 -25.42 3.72 -44.61
N HIS A 182 -25.30 2.76 -45.52
CA HIS A 182 -25.39 2.97 -46.98
C HIS A 182 -26.83 2.82 -47.47
#